data_AF-A0A9W8UQR3-F1
#
_entry.id   AF-A0A9W8UQR3-F1
#
_cell.length_a   1.000
_cell.length_b   1.000
_cell.length_c   1.000
_cell.angle_alpha   90.00
_cell.angle_beta   90.00
_cell.angle_gamma   90.00
#
_symmetry.space_group_name_H-M   'P 1'
#
loop_
_entity.id
_entity.type
_entity.pdbx_description
1 polymer ?
#
loop_
_entity_poly.entity_id
_entity_poly.type
_entity_poly.pdbx_seq_one_letter_code
_entity_poly.pdbx_strand_id
1 'polypeptide(L)'
;MPYASQITRFIWPQYKLHLHVVQILLTTVIMILAIIKLATLTRTAPRTRSNTIALGMGAKSLVIILYQVCTEHVARLRKYHSYKANLILNSLEIVFWAAVAFLTMQANLKSCSGIGCGVGWAIFVMAIFQSMLASYAAMISFVDYRRFRYQLKASDVSP
;
A
#
# COMPACT_ATOMS: atom_id res chain seq x y z
N MET A 1 34.51 5.12 4.29
CA MET A 1 33.57 5.62 5.31
C MET A 1 32.60 4.51 5.74
N PRO A 2 32.99 3.62 6.66
CA PRO A 2 32.18 2.45 7.05
C PRO A 2 30.98 2.80 7.96
N TYR A 3 31.03 3.93 8.69
CA TYR A 3 30.02 4.30 9.69
C TYR A 3 28.65 4.66 9.09
N ALA A 4 28.64 5.40 7.97
CA ALA A 4 27.40 5.75 7.24
C ALA A 4 26.65 4.51 6.72
N SER A 5 27.38 3.43 6.38
CA SER A 5 26.80 2.17 5.88
C SER A 5 26.14 1.31 6.96
N GLN A 6 26.64 1.39 8.21
CA GLN A 6 26.09 0.68 9.36
C GLN A 6 24.83 1.38 9.89
N ILE A 7 24.88 2.71 10.03
CA ILE A 7 23.73 3.51 10.46
C ILE A 7 22.58 3.36 9.48
N THR A 8 22.85 3.46 8.17
CA THR A 8 21.81 3.23 7.15
C THR A 8 21.25 1.82 7.25
N ARG A 9 22.05 0.76 7.46
CA ARG A 9 21.55 -0.61 7.66
C ARG A 9 20.65 -0.80 8.87
N PHE A 10 20.83 -0.03 9.94
CA PHE A 10 19.98 -0.12 11.14
C PHE A 10 18.70 0.73 11.05
N ILE A 11 18.78 1.88 10.38
CA ILE A 11 17.63 2.78 10.20
C ILE A 11 16.71 2.27 9.08
N TRP A 12 17.26 1.63 8.04
CA TRP A 12 16.50 1.12 6.89
C TRP A 12 15.32 0.19 7.27
N PRO A 13 15.50 -0.83 8.13
CA PRO A 13 14.44 -1.78 8.48
C PRO A 13 13.32 -1.12 9.28
N GLN A 14 13.67 -0.24 10.24
CA GLN A 14 12.68 0.46 11.04
C GLN A 14 11.89 1.48 10.22
N TYR A 15 12.57 2.19 9.33
CA TYR A 15 11.92 3.13 8.43
C TYR A 15 10.96 2.44 7.44
N LYS A 16 11.38 1.29 6.88
CA LYS A 16 10.52 0.45 6.04
C LYS A 16 9.29 -0.07 6.81
N LEU A 17 9.47 -0.49 8.05
CA LEU A 17 8.38 -0.92 8.93
C LEU A 17 7.42 0.24 9.23
N HIS A 18 7.93 1.43 9.55
CA HIS A 18 7.11 2.62 9.78
C HIS A 18 6.30 3.00 8.54
N LEU A 19 6.88 2.94 7.33
CA LEU A 19 6.15 3.17 6.09
C LEU A 19 4.98 2.21 5.93
N HIS A 20 5.20 0.91 6.15
CA HIS A 20 4.14 -0.09 6.07
C HIS A 20 3.07 0.12 7.16
N VAL A 21 3.46 0.48 8.39
CA VAL A 21 2.51 0.78 9.48
C VAL A 21 1.64 1.99 9.15
N VAL A 22 2.23 3.07 8.64
CA VAL A 22 1.48 4.26 8.19
C VAL A 22 0.52 3.88 7.05
N GLN A 23 0.97 3.04 6.11
CA GLN A 23 0.14 2.54 5.01
C GLN A 23 -1.04 1.70 5.50
N ILE A 24 -0.86 0.83 6.51
CA ILE A 24 -1.96 0.08 7.14
C ILE A 24 -2.95 1.05 7.81
N LEU A 25 -2.44 2.00 8.61
CA LEU A 25 -3.28 2.97 9.31
C LEU A 25 -4.14 3.76 8.32
N LEU A 26 -3.53 4.27 7.25
CA LEU A 26 -4.24 5.04 6.22
C LEU A 26 -5.30 4.18 5.52
N THR A 27 -4.97 2.91 5.20
CA THR A 27 -5.93 1.96 4.63
C THR A 27 -7.12 1.73 5.56
N THR A 28 -6.88 1.48 6.84
CA THR A 28 -7.94 1.23 7.83
C THR A 28 -8.85 2.45 7.99
N VAL A 29 -8.29 3.66 8.00
CA VAL A 29 -9.09 4.89 8.03
C VAL A 29 -9.96 5.01 6.78
N ILE A 30 -9.41 4.76 5.59
CA ILE A 30 -10.18 4.77 4.33
C ILE A 30 -11.31 3.73 4.36
N MET A 31 -11.04 2.53 4.89
CA MET A 31 -12.05 1.47 5.05
C MET A 31 -13.21 1.92 5.95
N ILE A 32 -12.90 2.51 7.10
CA ILE A 32 -13.92 3.02 8.04
C ILE A 32 -14.75 4.13 7.37
N LEU A 33 -14.11 5.08 6.70
CA LEU A 33 -14.80 6.15 5.98
C LEU A 33 -15.69 5.59 4.85
N ALA A 34 -15.24 4.56 4.14
CA ALA A 34 -16.04 3.89 3.11
C ALA A 34 -17.28 3.18 3.69
N ILE A 35 -17.15 2.56 4.87
CA ILE A 35 -18.28 1.95 5.60
C ILE A 35 -19.26 3.03 6.07
N ILE A 36 -18.75 4.12 6.67
CA ILE A 36 -19.58 5.25 7.11
C ILE A 36 -20.35 5.80 5.91
N LYS A 37 -19.68 6.04 4.77
CA LYS A 37 -20.32 6.50 3.53
C LYS A 37 -21.39 5.52 3.02
N LEU A 38 -21.14 4.21 3.11
CA LEU A 38 -22.13 3.18 2.78
C LEU A 38 -23.34 3.18 3.72
N ALA A 39 -23.13 3.40 5.01
CA ALA A 39 -24.18 3.41 6.03
C ALA A 39 -25.02 4.71 6.01
N THR A 40 -24.41 5.84 5.63
CA THR A 40 -25.13 7.13 5.48
C THR A 40 -25.87 7.26 4.15
N LEU A 41 -25.57 6.43 3.15
CA LEU A 41 -26.42 6.33 1.96
C LEU A 41 -27.76 5.68 2.37
N THR A 42 -28.77 6.53 2.58
CA THR A 42 -30.15 6.14 2.83
C THR A 42 -30.64 5.11 1.79
N ARG A 43 -31.46 4.16 2.25
CA ARG A 43 -32.01 2.94 1.60
C ARG A 43 -32.50 3.07 0.13
N THR A 44 -32.61 4.28 -0.39
CA THR A 44 -33.15 4.63 -1.71
C THR A 44 -32.07 5.01 -2.74
N ALA A 45 -30.81 5.24 -2.33
CA ALA A 45 -29.73 5.56 -3.25
C ALA A 45 -29.10 4.27 -3.83
N PRO A 46 -28.90 4.16 -5.16
CA PRO A 46 -28.30 2.98 -5.76
C PRO A 46 -26.90 2.75 -5.16
N ARG A 47 -26.65 1.54 -4.63
CA ARG A 47 -25.35 1.19 -4.06
C ARG A 47 -24.24 1.44 -5.08
N THR A 48 -23.48 2.52 -4.87
CA THR A 48 -22.35 2.86 -5.71
C THR A 48 -21.26 1.81 -5.56
N ARG A 49 -21.00 1.05 -6.63
CA ARG A 49 -19.98 -0.01 -6.71
C ARG A 49 -18.58 0.44 -6.24
N SER A 50 -18.29 1.74 -6.30
CA SER A 50 -17.04 2.35 -5.82
C SER A 50 -16.73 2.05 -4.35
N ASN A 51 -17.71 2.05 -3.44
CA ASN A 51 -17.44 1.82 -2.02
C ASN A 51 -17.10 0.34 -1.73
N THR A 52 -17.71 -0.59 -2.48
CA THR A 52 -17.38 -2.03 -2.37
C THR A 52 -16.00 -2.33 -2.93
N ILE A 53 -15.58 -1.63 -4.00
CA ILE A 53 -14.23 -1.76 -4.55
C ILE A 53 -13.18 -1.27 -3.55
N ALA A 54 -13.43 -0.15 -2.86
CA ALA A 54 -12.54 0.32 -1.80
C ALA A 54 -12.39 -0.70 -0.65
N LEU A 55 -13.49 -1.37 -0.26
CA LEU A 55 -13.48 -2.43 0.76
C LEU A 55 -12.64 -3.65 0.33
N GLY A 56 -12.82 -4.13 -0.90
CA GLY A 56 -12.03 -5.23 -1.44
C GLY A 56 -10.54 -4.88 -1.56
N MET A 57 -10.22 -3.65 -1.92
CA MET A 57 -8.84 -3.17 -2.03
C MET A 57 -8.15 -3.01 -0.68
N GLY A 58 -8.85 -2.53 0.35
CA GLY A 58 -8.29 -2.47 1.70
C GLY A 58 -8.03 -3.85 2.29
N ALA A 59 -8.94 -4.81 2.09
CA ALA A 59 -8.73 -6.20 2.51
C ALA A 59 -7.54 -6.85 1.80
N LYS A 60 -7.39 -6.62 0.48
CA LYS A 60 -6.23 -7.09 -0.29
C LYS A 60 -4.92 -6.47 0.22
N SER A 61 -4.89 -5.17 0.49
CA SER A 61 -3.70 -4.46 0.98
C SER A 61 -3.26 -5.00 2.34
N LEU A 62 -4.22 -5.31 3.22
CA LEU A 62 -3.95 -5.97 4.51
C LEU A 62 -3.27 -7.34 4.36
N VAL A 63 -3.73 -8.17 3.41
CA VAL A 63 -3.13 -9.50 3.16
C VAL A 63 -1.71 -9.38 2.58
N ILE A 64 -1.48 -8.41 1.68
CA ILE A 64 -0.17 -8.14 1.08
C ILE A 64 0.83 -7.71 2.13
N ILE A 65 0.45 -6.77 2.99
CA ILE A 65 1.34 -6.25 4.02
C ILE A 65 1.58 -7.33 5.10
N LEU A 66 0.56 -8.14 5.43
CA LEU A 66 0.73 -9.28 6.33
C LEU A 66 1.77 -10.28 5.79
N TYR A 67 1.76 -10.56 4.48
CA TYR A 67 2.78 -11.39 3.84
C TYR A 67 4.18 -10.77 3.96
N GLN A 68 4.33 -9.46 3.70
CA GLN A 68 5.62 -8.77 3.82
C GLN A 68 6.15 -8.77 5.26
N VAL A 69 5.31 -8.47 6.24
CA VAL A 69 5.69 -8.44 7.67
C VAL A 69 6.04 -9.85 8.17
N CYS A 70 5.21 -10.85 7.87
CA CYS A 70 5.45 -12.22 8.32
C CYS A 70 6.71 -12.83 7.68
N THR A 71 6.98 -12.55 6.40
CA THR A 71 8.19 -13.09 5.74
C THR A 71 9.48 -12.40 6.18
N GLU A 72 9.40 -11.16 6.67
CA GLU A 72 10.56 -10.39 7.16
C GLU A 72 10.85 -10.64 8.66
N HIS A 73 9.82 -10.85 9.50
CA HIS A 73 10.00 -11.07 10.95
C HIS A 73 9.99 -12.54 11.40
N VAL A 74 9.33 -13.45 10.69
CA VAL A 74 9.21 -14.85 11.11
C VAL A 74 10.32 -15.67 10.45
N ALA A 75 11.32 -16.09 11.23
CA ALA A 75 12.45 -16.90 10.75
C ALA A 75 12.02 -18.15 9.96
N ARG A 76 10.88 -18.75 10.34
CA ARG A 76 10.30 -19.93 9.66
C ARG A 76 9.68 -19.60 8.29
N LEU A 77 9.23 -18.37 8.06
CA LEU A 77 8.64 -17.92 6.79
C LEU A 77 9.63 -17.16 5.90
N ARG A 78 10.84 -16.87 6.41
CA ARG A 78 11.92 -16.24 5.64
C ARG A 78 12.30 -17.00 4.37
N LYS A 79 12.08 -18.33 4.33
CA LYS A 79 12.25 -19.16 3.11
C LYS A 79 11.37 -18.69 1.95
N TYR A 80 10.21 -18.09 2.23
CA TYR A 80 9.27 -17.59 1.23
C TYR A 80 9.50 -16.12 0.86
N HIS A 81 10.49 -15.45 1.49
CA HIS A 81 10.78 -14.05 1.21
C HIS A 81 11.42 -13.90 -0.18
N SER A 82 10.69 -13.29 -1.11
CA SER A 82 11.18 -13.03 -2.48
C SER A 82 11.19 -11.54 -2.78
N TYR A 83 12.39 -10.99 -3.01
CA TYR A 83 12.58 -9.58 -3.38
C TYR A 83 11.82 -9.18 -4.66
N LYS A 84 11.66 -10.13 -5.60
CA LYS A 84 10.86 -9.92 -6.82
C LYS A 84 9.37 -9.78 -6.51
N ALA A 85 8.85 -10.65 -5.64
CA ALA A 85 7.44 -10.64 -5.28
C ALA A 85 7.07 -9.34 -4.56
N ASN A 86 7.90 -8.88 -3.62
CA ASN A 86 7.68 -7.64 -2.88
C ASN A 86 7.65 -6.41 -3.80
N LEU A 87 8.55 -6.36 -4.79
CA LEU A 87 8.55 -5.28 -5.79
C LEU A 87 7.26 -5.25 -6.62
N ILE A 88 6.81 -6.42 -7.10
CA ILE A 88 5.58 -6.52 -7.91
C ILE A 88 4.36 -6.14 -7.07
N LEU A 89 4.26 -6.67 -5.83
CA LEU A 89 3.17 -6.36 -4.91
C LEU A 89 3.07 -4.86 -4.65
N ASN A 90 4.18 -4.19 -4.30
CA ASN A 90 4.17 -2.74 -4.07
C ASN A 90 3.83 -1.95 -5.33
N SER A 91 4.29 -2.40 -6.51
CA SER A 91 3.98 -1.71 -7.77
C SER A 91 2.50 -1.80 -8.13
N LEU A 92 1.88 -2.96 -7.92
CA LEU A 92 0.44 -3.13 -8.11
C LEU A 92 -0.37 -2.28 -7.13
N GLU A 93 0.12 -2.08 -5.91
CA GLU A 93 -0.55 -1.27 -4.90
C GLU A 93 -0.70 0.20 -5.35
N ILE A 94 0.31 0.75 -6.03
CA ILE A 94 0.25 2.11 -6.62
C ILE A 94 -0.93 2.23 -7.59
N VAL A 95 -1.02 1.28 -8.53
CA VAL A 95 -2.04 1.28 -9.59
C VAL A 95 -3.43 1.10 -8.99
N PHE A 96 -3.55 0.22 -8.00
CA PHE A 96 -4.81 -0.05 -7.33
C PHE A 96 -5.34 1.13 -6.53
N TRP A 97 -4.48 1.82 -5.76
CA TRP A 97 -4.89 3.03 -5.05
C TRP A 97 -5.19 4.20 -5.99
N ALA A 98 -4.46 4.33 -7.11
CA ALA A 98 -4.77 5.30 -8.15
C ALA A 98 -6.16 5.03 -8.79
N ALA A 99 -6.49 3.76 -9.06
CA ALA A 99 -7.82 3.38 -9.55
C ALA A 99 -8.92 3.71 -8.53
N VAL A 100 -8.70 3.46 -7.24
CA VAL A 100 -9.65 3.84 -6.17
C VAL A 100 -9.86 5.35 -6.12
N ALA A 101 -8.80 6.15 -6.24
CA ALA A 101 -8.90 7.60 -6.31
C ALA A 101 -9.75 8.04 -7.52
N PHE A 102 -9.45 7.52 -8.71
CA PHE A 102 -10.18 7.85 -9.93
C PHE A 102 -11.66 7.47 -9.86
N LEU A 103 -11.98 6.26 -9.38
CA LEU A 103 -13.36 5.81 -9.21
C LEU A 103 -14.12 6.63 -8.18
N THR A 104 -13.45 7.00 -7.07
CA THR A 104 -14.03 7.84 -6.03
C THR A 104 -14.33 9.24 -6.57
N MET A 105 -13.39 9.83 -7.33
CA MET A 105 -13.58 11.12 -7.98
C MET A 105 -14.77 11.10 -8.95
N GLN A 106 -14.83 10.10 -9.84
CA GLN A 106 -15.97 9.93 -10.76
C GLN A 106 -17.30 9.75 -10.03
N ALA A 107 -17.31 9.00 -8.92
CA ALA A 107 -18.52 8.80 -8.13
C ALA A 107 -18.99 10.12 -7.49
N ASN A 108 -18.08 10.93 -6.96
CA ASN A 108 -18.41 12.23 -6.36
C ASN A 108 -18.88 13.24 -7.42
N LEU A 109 -18.29 13.25 -8.62
CA LEU A 109 -18.73 14.13 -9.71
C LEU A 109 -20.14 13.79 -10.22
N LYS A 110 -20.54 12.51 -10.19
CA LYS A 110 -21.87 12.05 -10.64
C LYS A 110 -22.97 12.21 -9.60
N SER A 111 -22.65 12.04 -8.32
CA SER A 111 -23.61 12.19 -7.23
C SER A 111 -22.93 12.71 -5.98
N CYS A 112 -23.13 14.00 -5.71
CA CYS A 112 -22.68 14.69 -4.52
C CYS A 112 -23.90 15.40 -3.92
N SER A 113 -24.44 14.85 -2.84
CA SER A 113 -25.46 15.53 -2.03
C SER A 113 -25.30 15.13 -0.56
N GLY A 114 -25.30 16.13 0.31
CA GLY A 114 -25.14 15.96 1.76
C GLY A 114 -23.75 15.51 2.22
N ILE A 115 -23.70 14.96 3.45
CA ILE A 115 -22.49 14.62 4.19
C ILE A 115 -21.60 13.60 3.45
N GLY A 116 -22.20 12.70 2.67
CA GLY A 116 -21.48 11.68 1.89
C GLY A 116 -20.52 12.25 0.83
N CYS A 117 -20.71 13.50 0.41
CA CYS A 117 -19.82 14.17 -0.54
C CYS A 117 -18.50 14.60 0.12
N GLY A 118 -18.54 15.17 1.33
CA GLY A 118 -17.35 15.50 2.10
C GLY A 118 -16.51 14.26 2.42
N VAL A 119 -17.18 13.18 2.84
CA VAL A 119 -16.52 11.87 3.08
C VAL A 119 -15.91 11.31 1.79
N GLY A 120 -16.57 11.51 0.65
CA GLY A 120 -16.05 11.11 -0.65
C GLY A 120 -14.77 11.82 -1.06
N TRP A 121 -14.68 13.14 -0.83
CA TRP A 121 -13.46 13.90 -1.09
C TRP A 121 -12.33 13.54 -0.13
N ALA A 122 -12.65 13.28 1.15
CA ALA A 122 -11.67 12.77 2.11
C ALA A 122 -11.07 11.43 1.66
N ILE A 123 -11.89 10.48 1.21
CA ILE A 123 -11.42 9.19 0.66
C ILE A 123 -10.53 9.41 -0.56
N PHE A 124 -10.90 10.32 -1.46
CA PHE A 124 -10.11 10.63 -2.65
C PHE A 124 -8.70 11.14 -2.30
N VAL A 125 -8.60 12.13 -1.41
CA VAL A 125 -7.32 12.69 -0.97
C VAL A 125 -6.46 11.62 -0.28
N MET A 126 -7.05 10.84 0.61
CA MET A 126 -6.34 9.77 1.34
C MET A 126 -5.85 8.67 0.39
N ALA A 127 -6.62 8.32 -0.65
CA ALA A 127 -6.21 7.36 -1.66
C ALA A 127 -5.02 7.86 -2.51
N ILE A 128 -4.94 9.16 -2.80
CA ILE A 128 -3.77 9.76 -3.47
C ILE A 128 -2.53 9.65 -2.58
N PHE A 129 -2.64 10.07 -1.31
CA PHE A 129 -1.53 9.94 -0.36
C PHE A 129 -1.06 8.50 -0.25
N GLN A 130 -1.98 7.54 -0.25
CA GLN A 130 -1.66 6.13 -0.24
C GLN A 130 -0.89 5.68 -1.49
N SER A 131 -1.29 6.15 -2.67
CA SER A 131 -0.57 5.88 -3.92
C SER A 131 0.85 6.47 -3.90
N MET A 132 1.04 7.66 -3.32
CA MET A 132 2.36 8.27 -3.14
C MET A 132 3.23 7.44 -2.18
N LEU A 133 2.71 7.02 -1.03
CA LEU A 133 3.43 6.16 -0.08
C LEU A 133 3.80 4.82 -0.70
N ALA A 134 2.89 4.19 -1.45
CA ALA A 134 3.15 2.96 -2.17
C ALA A 134 4.26 3.12 -3.23
N SER A 135 4.31 4.28 -3.91
CA SER A 135 5.37 4.58 -4.89
C SER A 135 6.75 4.65 -4.24
N TYR A 136 6.82 5.23 -3.05
CA TYR A 136 8.05 5.33 -2.28
C TYR A 136 8.48 3.94 -1.77
N ALA A 137 7.54 3.13 -1.28
CA ALA A 137 7.81 1.75 -0.87
C ALA A 137 8.26 0.86 -2.06
N ALA A 138 7.72 1.08 -3.26
CA ALA A 138 8.14 0.40 -4.48
C ALA A 138 9.57 0.80 -4.88
N MET A 139 9.93 2.08 -4.77
CA MET A 139 11.30 2.55 -5.02
C MET A 139 12.32 1.89 -4.09
N ILE A 140 12.01 1.80 -2.79
CA ILE A 140 12.89 1.13 -1.82
C ILE A 140 13.05 -0.35 -2.19
N SER A 141 11.95 -1.02 -2.50
CA SER A 141 11.95 -2.44 -2.91
C SER A 141 12.70 -2.67 -4.23
N PHE A 142 12.71 -1.69 -5.13
CA PHE A 142 13.44 -1.74 -6.39
C PHE A 142 14.95 -1.67 -6.16
N VAL A 143 15.39 -0.78 -5.27
CA VAL A 143 16.81 -0.67 -4.87
C VAL A 143 17.27 -1.97 -4.21
N ASP A 144 16.48 -2.54 -3.31
CA ASP A 144 16.80 -3.81 -2.65
C ASP A 144 16.86 -4.97 -3.65
N TYR A 145 15.94 -5.03 -4.60
CA TYR A 145 15.98 -6.02 -5.68
C TYR A 145 17.25 -5.89 -6.55
N ARG A 146 17.65 -4.66 -6.88
CA ARG A 146 18.90 -4.43 -7.63
C ARG A 146 20.13 -4.87 -6.83
N ARG A 147 20.21 -4.52 -5.54
CA ARG A 147 21.31 -4.95 -4.66
C ARG A 147 21.42 -6.47 -4.59
N PHE A 148 20.29 -7.17 -4.43
CA PHE A 148 20.25 -8.63 -4.45
C PHE A 148 20.79 -9.21 -5.77
N ARG A 149 20.42 -8.64 -6.91
CA ARG A 149 20.91 -9.08 -8.23
C ARG A 149 22.42 -8.84 -8.42
N TYR A 150 22.95 -7.73 -7.91
CA TYR A 150 24.39 -7.46 -7.94
C TYR A 150 25.17 -8.46 -7.08
N GLN A 151 24.68 -8.78 -5.88
CA GLN A 151 25.31 -9.78 -5.02
C GLN A 151 25.32 -11.16 -5.68
N LEU A 152 24.21 -11.59 -6.29
CA LEU A 152 24.15 -12.86 -7.01
C LEU A 152 25.23 -12.95 -8.10
N LYS A 153 25.35 -11.89 -8.91
CA LYS A 153 26.32 -11.84 -10.01
C LYS A 153 27.79 -11.83 -9.51
N ALA A 154 28.05 -11.27 -8.33
CA ALA A 154 29.38 -11.31 -7.73
C ALA A 154 29.76 -12.70 -7.21
N SER A 155 28.79 -13.45 -6.68
CA SER A 155 28.98 -14.85 -6.26
C SER A 155 29.34 -15.75 -7.44
N ASP A 156 28.70 -15.56 -8.60
CA ASP A 156 28.95 -16.35 -9.82
C ASP A 156 30.35 -16.10 -10.42
N VAL A 157 31.02 -15.01 -10.05
CA VAL A 157 32.34 -14.61 -10.55
C VAL A 157 33.48 -15.08 -9.64
N SER A 158 33.18 -15.57 -8.43
CA SER A 158 34.18 -16.11 -7.50
C SER A 158 34.36 -17.62 -7.75
N PRO A 159 35.51 -18.08 -8.27
CA PRO A 159 35.78 -19.50 -8.54
C PRO A 159 35.93 -20.33 -7.26
#